data_AF-A0A6P3VSZ1-F1
#
_entry.id   AF-A0A6P3VSZ1-F1
#
_cell.length_a   1.000
_cell.length_b   1.000
_cell.length_c   1.000
_cell.angle_alpha   90.00
_cell.angle_beta   90.00
_cell.angle_gamma   90.00
#
_symmetry.space_group_name_H-M   'P 1'
#
loop_
_entity.id
_entity.type
_entity.pdbx_description
1 polymer ?
#
loop_
_entity_poly.entity_id
_entity_poly.type
_entity_poly.pdbx_seq_one_letter_code
_entity_poly.pdbx_strand_id
1 'polypeptide(L)'
;MTQAGPMAEDCNSKATEERILPADRHTREINLVNRDPKSLNEDAVRLDFDDVIAEPDGTHSLDGVWKTSYTAFTISKYWCYRLLSALLGVPLALLWGVLFAVLSFCHVWVVGPCIRSCLLESQCLGQVYGHGVRTLCDPLCESVGRMFQSVRVVLRREI
;
A
#
# COMPACT_ATOMS: atom_id res chain seq x y z
N MET A 1 -15.34 63.71 15.10
CA MET A 1 -16.30 63.00 15.97
C MET A 1 -16.39 61.58 15.42
N THR A 2 -15.72 60.61 16.06
CA THR A 2 -16.31 59.63 17.01
C THR A 2 -16.96 58.50 16.19
N GLN A 3 -16.56 57.22 16.17
CA GLN A 3 -16.19 56.24 17.22
C GLN A 3 -15.28 55.15 16.60
N ALA A 4 -14.38 54.42 17.29
CA ALA A 4 -14.41 53.72 18.57
C ALA A 4 -15.38 52.51 18.65
N GLY A 5 -14.87 51.32 18.30
CA GLY A 5 -15.14 50.12 19.10
C GLY A 5 -16.03 49.01 18.52
N PRO A 6 -15.93 47.80 19.09
CA PRO A 6 -16.02 46.50 18.41
C PRO A 6 -17.26 45.69 18.83
N MET A 7 -17.57 44.60 18.11
CA MET A 7 -18.21 43.35 18.60
C MET A 7 -18.96 42.65 17.47
N ALA A 8 -18.88 41.31 17.48
CA ALA A 8 -19.50 40.37 16.55
C ALA A 8 -18.73 40.28 15.22
N GLU A 9 -18.09 39.19 14.83
CA GLU A 9 -18.45 37.80 15.04
C GLU A 9 -17.19 36.92 15.07
N ASP A 10 -16.74 36.60 16.29
CA ASP A 10 -15.82 35.52 16.64
C ASP A 10 -16.45 34.11 16.41
N CYS A 11 -17.28 33.98 15.36
CA CYS A 11 -18.05 32.77 15.07
C CYS A 11 -18.00 32.36 13.59
N ASN A 12 -17.11 32.95 12.78
CA ASN A 12 -16.92 32.51 11.38
C ASN A 12 -15.67 31.65 11.17
N SER A 13 -14.81 31.49 12.17
CA SER A 13 -13.59 30.68 12.03
C SER A 13 -13.77 29.17 12.32
N LYS A 14 -14.96 28.72 12.71
CA LYS A 14 -15.20 27.29 13.01
C LYS A 14 -16.17 26.56 12.07
N ALA A 15 -16.78 27.24 11.11
CA ALA A 15 -17.73 26.62 10.18
C ALA A 15 -17.10 26.17 8.84
N THR A 16 -15.84 26.52 8.58
CA THR A 16 -15.16 26.17 7.32
C THR A 16 -14.42 24.82 7.38
N GLU A 17 -14.42 24.14 8.53
CA GLU A 17 -13.60 22.94 8.75
C GLU A 17 -14.35 21.60 8.57
N GLU A 18 -15.66 21.60 8.26
CA GLU A 18 -16.46 20.36 8.18
C GLU A 18 -17.01 19.99 6.80
N ARG A 19 -16.46 20.53 5.70
CA ARG A 19 -16.85 20.11 4.34
C ARG A 19 -15.70 19.74 3.41
N ILE A 20 -14.57 19.31 3.98
CA ILE A 20 -13.62 18.48 3.25
C ILE A 20 -14.18 17.05 3.25
N LEU A 21 -15.14 16.80 2.35
CA LEU A 21 -15.40 15.45 1.87
C LEU A 21 -14.04 14.88 1.45
N PRO A 22 -13.63 13.69 1.92
CA PRO A 22 -12.38 13.11 1.47
C PRO A 22 -12.52 12.88 -0.03
N ALA A 23 -11.91 13.78 -0.81
CA ALA A 23 -11.73 13.60 -2.23
C ALA A 23 -11.04 12.24 -2.39
N ASP A 24 -11.81 11.35 -2.97
CA ASP A 24 -11.46 9.99 -3.34
C ASP A 24 -9.96 9.78 -3.55
N ARG A 25 -9.30 9.08 -2.62
CA ARG A 25 -7.86 8.76 -2.66
C ARG A 25 -7.46 7.94 -3.90
N HIS A 26 -8.40 7.52 -4.74
CA HIS A 26 -8.13 6.78 -5.97
C HIS A 26 -7.73 7.66 -7.16
N THR A 27 -7.89 8.98 -7.07
CA THR A 27 -7.41 9.89 -8.12
C THR A 27 -6.08 10.52 -7.71
N ARG A 28 -5.04 9.69 -7.48
CA ARG A 28 -3.68 10.21 -7.65
C ARG A 28 -3.61 10.69 -9.09
N GLU A 29 -3.44 12.00 -9.27
CA GLU A 29 -3.43 12.68 -10.56
C GLU A 29 -2.54 11.95 -11.58
N ILE A 30 -3.13 11.05 -12.35
CA ILE A 30 -2.47 10.44 -13.50
C ILE A 30 -2.39 11.52 -14.56
N ASN A 31 -1.20 12.06 -14.77
CA ASN A 31 -0.98 13.06 -15.81
C ASN A 31 -1.17 12.39 -17.18
N LEU A 32 -2.36 12.54 -17.75
CA LEU A 32 -2.73 11.94 -19.04
C LEU A 32 -1.99 12.58 -20.22
N VAL A 33 -1.33 13.73 -19.98
CA VAL A 33 -0.60 14.52 -20.98
C VAL A 33 0.87 14.09 -21.04
N ASN A 34 1.52 13.87 -19.89
CA ASN A 34 2.90 13.36 -19.82
C ASN A 34 2.93 11.95 -19.22
N ARG A 35 3.00 10.94 -20.09
CA ARG A 35 3.08 9.51 -19.72
C ARG A 35 4.49 9.02 -19.41
N ASP A 36 5.51 9.86 -19.59
CA ASP A 36 6.91 9.58 -19.23
C ASP A 36 7.53 10.79 -18.52
N PRO A 37 7.09 11.09 -17.27
CA PRO A 37 7.58 12.25 -16.52
C PRO A 37 9.07 12.15 -16.15
N LYS A 38 9.71 11.02 -16.44
CA LYS A 38 11.13 10.75 -16.18
C LYS A 38 11.95 10.62 -17.46
N SER A 39 11.36 10.84 -18.64
CA SER A 39 12.08 10.81 -19.92
C SER A 39 12.90 9.53 -20.15
N LEU A 40 12.46 8.38 -19.62
CA LEU A 40 13.24 7.14 -19.68
C LEU A 40 13.25 6.50 -21.07
N ASN A 41 12.30 6.84 -21.93
CA ASN A 41 12.17 6.26 -23.27
C ASN A 41 12.57 7.20 -24.41
N GLU A 42 13.13 8.38 -24.12
CA GLU A 42 13.47 9.37 -25.16
C GLU A 42 14.58 8.90 -26.13
N ASP A 43 15.50 8.05 -25.65
CA ASP A 43 16.67 7.60 -26.43
C ASP A 43 16.56 6.15 -26.95
N ALA A 44 15.69 5.32 -26.37
CA ALA A 44 15.66 3.87 -26.64
C ALA A 44 14.63 3.42 -27.71
N VAL A 45 13.62 4.24 -28.04
CA VAL A 45 12.49 3.82 -28.90
C VAL A 45 12.18 4.88 -29.98
N ARG A 46 13.21 5.37 -30.67
CA ARG A 46 13.06 6.21 -31.87
C ARG A 46 13.20 5.37 -33.14
N LEU A 47 12.17 4.59 -33.46
CA LEU A 47 12.08 3.88 -34.74
C LEU A 47 11.48 4.83 -35.78
N ASP A 48 12.34 5.44 -36.60
CA ASP A 48 11.92 6.25 -37.75
C ASP A 48 11.72 5.36 -38.98
N PHE A 49 10.82 5.74 -39.89
CA PHE A 49 10.48 4.94 -41.07
C PHE A 49 11.66 4.88 -42.05
N ASP A 50 12.46 5.94 -42.10
CA ASP A 50 13.65 6.06 -42.94
C ASP A 50 14.73 5.02 -42.55
N ASP A 51 14.85 4.75 -41.25
CA ASP A 51 15.82 3.82 -40.66
C ASP A 51 15.43 2.33 -40.87
N VAL A 52 14.16 2.07 -41.19
CA VAL A 52 13.63 0.70 -41.44
C VAL A 52 13.64 0.33 -42.92
N ILE A 53 13.49 1.31 -43.83
CA ILE A 53 13.37 1.09 -45.28
C ILE A 53 14.66 1.40 -46.04
N ALA A 54 15.55 2.26 -45.52
CA ALA A 54 16.91 2.51 -46.01
C ALA A 54 17.06 2.51 -47.55
N GLU A 55 16.22 3.27 -48.26
CA GLU A 55 16.38 3.42 -49.71
C GLU A 55 17.59 4.33 -50.02
N PRO A 56 18.55 3.91 -50.88
CA PRO A 56 19.66 4.76 -51.28
C PRO A 56 19.20 5.90 -52.20
N ASP A 57 19.80 7.09 -52.05
CA ASP A 57 19.47 8.39 -52.69
C ASP A 57 19.38 8.43 -54.24
N GLY A 58 19.52 7.29 -54.93
CA GLY A 58 19.66 7.21 -56.39
C GLY A 58 18.40 6.88 -57.20
N THR A 59 17.29 6.43 -56.61
CA THR A 59 16.10 5.99 -57.38
C THR A 59 14.78 6.37 -56.70
N HIS A 60 14.41 7.65 -56.75
CA HIS A 60 13.20 8.17 -56.08
C HIS A 60 11.92 7.58 -56.70
N SER A 61 11.17 6.76 -55.95
CA SER A 61 9.78 6.45 -56.31
C SER A 61 8.91 7.71 -56.14
N LEU A 62 7.78 7.80 -56.86
CA LEU A 62 6.85 8.94 -56.83
C LEU A 62 6.68 9.52 -55.41
N ASP A 63 7.11 10.77 -55.20
CA ASP A 63 7.07 11.51 -53.93
C ASP A 63 5.76 11.38 -53.13
N GLY A 64 4.64 11.20 -53.84
CA GLY A 64 3.32 11.01 -53.25
C GLY A 64 3.15 9.68 -52.51
N VAL A 65 3.74 8.59 -53.01
CA VAL A 65 3.65 7.25 -52.40
C VAL A 65 4.54 7.20 -51.16
N TRP A 66 5.76 7.75 -51.23
CA TRP A 66 6.69 7.80 -50.11
C TRP A 66 6.10 8.54 -48.89
N LYS A 67 5.54 9.74 -49.10
CA LYS A 67 4.89 10.52 -48.03
C LYS A 67 3.63 9.85 -47.46
N THR A 68 2.86 9.18 -48.31
CA THR A 68 1.65 8.46 -47.87
C THR A 68 2.02 7.25 -47.04
N SER A 69 3.03 6.48 -47.44
CA SER A 69 3.54 5.32 -46.71
C SER A 69 4.15 5.72 -45.36
N TYR A 70 4.96 6.78 -45.33
CA TYR A 70 5.51 7.36 -44.09
C TYR A 70 4.41 7.72 -43.07
N THR A 71 3.37 8.40 -43.57
CA THR A 71 2.25 8.84 -42.74
C THR A 71 1.43 7.64 -42.25
N ALA A 72 1.10 6.70 -43.14
CA ALA A 72 0.31 5.52 -42.81
C ALA A 72 1.02 4.61 -41.80
N PHE A 73 2.34 4.43 -41.93
CA PHE A 73 3.15 3.66 -41.00
C PHE A 73 3.19 4.30 -39.61
N THR A 74 3.42 5.61 -39.53
CA THR A 74 3.49 6.35 -38.26
C THR A 74 2.16 6.30 -37.51
N ILE A 75 1.05 6.49 -38.23
CA ILE A 75 -0.30 6.38 -37.68
C ILE A 75 -0.55 4.95 -37.19
N SER A 76 -0.26 3.93 -38.01
CA SER A 76 -0.50 2.52 -37.66
C SER A 76 0.27 2.10 -36.41
N LYS A 77 1.53 2.50 -36.25
CA LYS A 77 2.34 2.24 -35.05
C LYS A 77 1.72 2.84 -33.79
N TYR A 78 1.25 4.08 -33.87
CA TYR A 78 0.63 4.78 -32.74
C TYR A 78 -0.71 4.17 -32.33
N TRP A 79 -1.56 3.83 -33.31
CA TRP A 79 -2.83 3.18 -33.06
C TRP A 79 -2.65 1.74 -32.53
N CYS A 80 -1.70 0.98 -33.06
CA CYS A 80 -1.36 -0.36 -32.57
C CYS A 80 -0.94 -0.30 -31.10
N TYR A 81 -0.03 0.61 -30.73
CA TYR A 81 0.39 0.78 -29.33
C TYR A 81 -0.78 1.12 -28.40
N ARG A 82 -1.66 2.05 -28.81
CA ARG A 82 -2.84 2.42 -28.02
C ARG A 82 -3.82 1.27 -27.87
N LEU A 83 -4.03 0.51 -28.94
CA LEU A 83 -4.96 -0.61 -28.95
C LEU A 83 -4.42 -1.78 -28.11
N LEU A 84 -3.14 -2.13 -28.24
CA LEU A 84 -2.50 -3.16 -27.41
C LEU A 84 -2.46 -2.75 -25.93
N SER A 85 -2.15 -1.49 -25.64
CA SER A 85 -2.12 -1.00 -24.26
C SER A 85 -3.51 -0.97 -23.63
N ALA A 86 -4.55 -0.62 -24.39
CA ALA A 86 -5.93 -0.71 -23.91
C ALA A 86 -6.37 -2.16 -23.76
N LEU A 87 -6.10 -3.00 -24.76
CA LEU A 87 -6.53 -4.40 -24.78
C LEU A 87 -5.82 -5.25 -23.74
N LEU A 88 -4.57 -4.96 -23.40
CA LEU A 88 -3.81 -5.70 -22.38
C LEU A 88 -3.84 -4.99 -21.02
N GLY A 89 -3.75 -3.66 -20.99
CA GLY A 89 -3.71 -2.89 -19.74
C GLY A 89 -5.04 -2.92 -18.98
N VAL A 90 -6.18 -2.78 -19.67
CA VAL A 90 -7.50 -2.81 -19.03
C VAL A 90 -7.82 -4.17 -18.39
N PRO A 91 -7.69 -5.32 -19.08
CA PRO A 91 -7.96 -6.61 -18.43
C PRO A 91 -6.94 -6.94 -17.35
N LEU A 92 -5.68 -6.52 -17.49
CA LEU A 92 -4.68 -6.74 -16.45
C LEU A 92 -5.03 -5.94 -15.19
N ALA A 93 -5.44 -4.67 -15.33
CA ALA A 93 -5.91 -3.86 -14.21
C ALA A 93 -7.15 -4.48 -13.52
N LEU A 94 -8.10 -4.99 -14.31
CA LEU A 94 -9.27 -5.71 -13.78
C LEU A 94 -8.86 -6.99 -13.04
N LEU A 95 -7.94 -7.77 -13.57
CA LEU A 95 -7.41 -8.98 -12.93
C LEU A 95 -6.77 -8.64 -11.58
N TRP A 96 -5.92 -7.60 -11.53
CA TRP A 96 -5.31 -7.13 -10.29
C TRP A 96 -6.34 -6.65 -9.26
N GLY A 97 -7.38 -5.94 -9.70
CA GLY A 97 -8.47 -5.52 -8.83
C GLY A 97 -9.23 -6.69 -8.21
N VAL A 98 -9.55 -7.72 -9.01
CA VAL A 98 -10.22 -8.94 -8.53
C VAL A 98 -9.33 -9.71 -7.55
N LEU A 99 -8.04 -9.85 -7.84
CA LEU A 99 -7.08 -10.49 -6.93
C LEU A 99 -7.03 -9.77 -5.58
N PHE A 100 -6.96 -8.44 -5.58
CA PHE A 100 -6.96 -7.66 -4.35
C PHE A 100 -8.28 -7.80 -3.56
N ALA A 101 -9.42 -7.86 -4.26
CA ALA A 101 -10.72 -8.08 -3.62
C ALA A 101 -10.79 -9.45 -2.92
N VAL A 102 -10.35 -10.52 -3.59
CA VAL A 102 -10.29 -11.87 -3.00
C VAL A 102 -9.32 -11.91 -1.82
N LEU A 103 -8.14 -11.31 -1.94
CA LEU A 103 -7.18 -11.21 -0.83
C LEU A 103 -7.75 -10.45 0.36
N SER A 104 -8.46 -9.35 0.12
CA SER A 104 -9.12 -8.56 1.17
C SER A 104 -10.21 -9.37 1.87
N PHE A 105 -11.01 -10.12 1.10
CA PHE A 105 -11.99 -11.05 1.64
C PHE A 105 -11.30 -12.12 2.50
N CYS A 106 -10.32 -12.83 1.96
CA CYS A 106 -9.54 -13.80 2.73
C CYS A 106 -8.92 -13.17 3.98
N HIS A 107 -8.40 -11.95 3.92
CA HIS A 107 -7.86 -11.28 5.09
C HIS A 107 -8.92 -11.14 6.19
N VAL A 108 -10.10 -10.59 5.90
CA VAL A 108 -11.15 -10.43 6.92
C VAL A 108 -11.62 -11.78 7.46
N TRP A 109 -11.87 -12.74 6.57
CA TRP A 109 -12.46 -14.03 6.92
C TRP A 109 -11.49 -15.07 7.45
N VAL A 110 -10.19 -14.94 7.17
CA VAL A 110 -9.14 -15.85 7.67
C VAL A 110 -8.42 -15.22 8.85
N VAL A 111 -8.07 -13.94 8.81
CA VAL A 111 -7.38 -13.29 9.95
C VAL A 111 -8.27 -13.24 11.18
N GLY A 112 -9.57 -12.97 11.02
CA GLY A 112 -10.53 -13.04 12.13
C GLY A 112 -10.48 -14.37 12.90
N PRO A 113 -10.77 -15.52 12.26
CA PRO A 113 -10.68 -16.81 12.92
C PRO A 113 -9.25 -17.23 13.28
N CYS A 114 -8.21 -16.83 12.53
CA CYS A 114 -6.83 -17.09 12.91
C CYS A 114 -6.45 -16.39 14.22
N ILE A 115 -6.86 -15.13 14.41
CA ILE A 115 -6.65 -14.41 15.68
C ILE A 115 -7.38 -15.13 16.80
N ARG A 116 -8.66 -15.50 16.59
CA ARG A 116 -9.44 -16.23 17.60
C ARG A 116 -8.81 -17.58 17.96
N SER A 117 -8.28 -18.30 16.97
CA SER A 117 -7.60 -19.58 17.17
C SER A 117 -6.28 -19.41 17.91
N CYS A 118 -5.47 -18.40 17.54
CA CYS A 118 -4.22 -18.08 18.24
C CYS A 118 -4.45 -17.68 19.70
N LEU A 119 -5.53 -16.94 19.98
CA LEU A 119 -5.93 -16.62 21.35
C LEU A 119 -6.34 -17.89 22.11
N LEU A 120 -7.06 -18.82 21.49
CA LEU A 120 -7.44 -20.08 22.13
C LEU A 120 -6.21 -20.92 22.50
N GLU A 121 -5.26 -21.06 21.57
CA GLU A 121 -3.97 -21.73 21.79
C GLU A 121 -3.18 -21.05 22.92
N SER A 122 -3.07 -19.73 22.91
CA SER A 122 -2.38 -18.96 23.95
C SER A 122 -3.03 -19.10 25.32
N GLN A 123 -4.37 -19.08 25.39
CA GLN A 123 -5.10 -19.32 26.64
C GLN A 123 -4.89 -20.75 27.14
N CYS A 124 -4.92 -21.74 26.25
CA CYS A 124 -4.70 -23.13 26.63
C CYS A 124 -3.26 -23.37 27.10
N LEU A 125 -2.26 -22.83 26.40
CA LEU A 125 -0.86 -22.87 26.81
C LEU A 125 -0.64 -22.15 28.14
N GLY A 126 -1.26 -20.98 28.34
CA GLY A 126 -1.18 -20.24 29.59
C GLY A 126 -1.76 -21.02 30.77
N GLN A 127 -2.87 -21.72 30.57
CA GLN A 127 -3.45 -22.60 31.58
C GLN A 127 -2.53 -23.78 31.87
N VAL A 128 -2.05 -24.51 30.86
CA VAL A 128 -1.14 -25.66 31.05
C VAL A 128 0.16 -25.24 31.74
N TYR A 129 0.72 -24.10 31.31
CA TYR A 129 1.90 -23.51 31.92
C TYR A 129 1.65 -23.13 33.38
N GLY A 130 0.53 -22.49 33.70
CA GLY A 130 0.14 -22.17 35.07
C GLY A 130 -0.06 -23.40 35.95
N HIS A 131 -0.69 -24.46 35.43
CA HIS A 131 -0.86 -25.73 36.15
C HIS A 131 0.50 -26.41 36.39
N GLY A 132 1.40 -26.43 35.40
CA GLY A 132 2.74 -27.01 35.52
C GLY A 132 3.65 -26.25 36.48
N VAL A 133 3.65 -24.91 36.41
CA VAL A 133 4.38 -24.07 37.37
C VAL A 133 3.84 -24.28 38.77
N ARG A 134 2.52 -24.37 38.96
CA ARG A 134 1.93 -24.63 40.27
C ARG A 134 2.34 -25.99 40.82
N THR A 135 2.20 -27.06 40.05
CA THR A 135 2.55 -28.42 40.50
C THR A 135 4.04 -28.62 40.74
N LEU A 136 4.92 -27.84 40.10
CA LEU A 136 6.36 -27.93 40.29
C LEU A 136 6.89 -26.92 41.32
N CYS A 137 6.51 -25.66 41.21
CA CYS A 137 6.99 -24.61 42.11
C CYS A 137 6.34 -24.67 43.48
N ASP A 138 5.07 -25.08 43.65
CA ASP A 138 4.50 -25.22 45.01
C ASP A 138 5.28 -26.21 45.88
N PRO A 139 5.54 -27.48 45.46
CA PRO A 139 6.28 -28.41 46.29
C PRO A 139 7.74 -27.99 46.48
N LEU A 140 8.36 -27.34 45.49
CA LEU A 140 9.72 -26.82 45.60
C LEU A 140 9.80 -25.65 46.58
N CYS A 141 8.90 -24.68 46.48
CA CYS A 141 8.81 -23.54 47.41
C CYS A 141 8.46 -23.99 48.84
N GLU A 142 7.54 -24.95 49.00
CA GLU A 142 7.22 -25.57 50.29
C GLU A 142 8.48 -26.24 50.89
N SER A 143 9.21 -27.03 50.08
CA SER A 143 10.42 -27.73 50.53
C SER A 143 11.53 -26.76 50.92
N VAL A 144 11.75 -25.72 50.12
CA VAL A 144 12.74 -24.66 50.40
C VAL A 144 12.33 -23.87 51.64
N GLY A 145 11.05 -23.52 51.79
CA GLY A 145 10.51 -22.88 52.99
C GLY A 145 10.74 -23.72 54.25
N ARG A 146 10.58 -25.05 54.17
CA ARG A 146 10.87 -25.98 55.27
C ARG A 146 12.37 -26.02 55.63
N MET A 147 13.26 -25.95 54.63
CA MET A 147 14.71 -25.86 54.87
C MET A 147 15.08 -24.57 55.62
N PHE A 148 14.43 -23.46 55.31
CA PHE A 148 14.66 -22.17 55.98
C PHE A 148 13.90 -22.02 57.31
N GLN A 149 12.88 -22.84 57.58
CA GLN A 149 12.12 -22.82 58.82
C GLN A 149 12.97 -23.12 60.07
N SER A 150 14.07 -23.86 59.90
CA SER A 150 15.01 -24.17 61.00
C SER A 150 15.82 -22.96 61.49
N VAL A 151 15.83 -21.84 60.75
CA VAL A 151 16.55 -20.62 61.15
C VAL A 151 15.64 -19.73 61.98
N ARG A 152 15.58 -20.00 63.28
CA ARG A 152 14.83 -19.18 64.24
C ARG A 152 15.63 -17.94 64.64
N VAL A 153 15.42 -16.82 63.93
CA VAL A 153 16.04 -15.54 64.28
C VAL A 153 15.34 -14.95 65.51
N VAL A 154 15.95 -15.07 66.69
CA VAL A 154 15.49 -14.38 67.90
C VAL A 154 16.05 -12.97 67.86
N LEU A 155 15.21 -11.99 67.50
CA LEU A 155 15.58 -10.58 67.53
C LEU A 155 15.58 -10.11 69.00
N ARG A 156 16.75 -10.10 69.64
CA ARG A 156 16.94 -9.45 70.94
C ARG A 156 16.99 -7.94 70.69
N ARG A 157 15.90 -7.23 71.00
CA ARG A 157 15.93 -5.77 71.09
C ARG A 157 16.60 -5.39 72.40
N GLU A 158 17.75 -4.73 72.32
CA GLU A 158 18.41 -4.12 73.46
C GLU A 158 17.94 -2.66 73.58
N ILE A 159 17.64 -2.26 74.81
CA ILE A 159 17.15 -0.92 75.22
C ILE A 159 18.36 -0.06 75.55
#